data_AF-A0A7S0CCF0-F1
#
_entry.id   AF-A0A7S0CCF0-F1
#
_cell.length_a   1.000
_cell.length_b   1.000
_cell.length_c   1.000
_cell.angle_alpha   90.00
_cell.angle_beta   90.00
_cell.angle_gamma   90.00
#
_symmetry.space_group_name_H-M   'P 1'
#
loop_
_entity.id
_entity.type
_entity.pdbx_description
1 polymer ?
#
loop_
_entity_poly.entity_id
_entity_poly.type
_entity_poly.pdbx_seq_one_letter_code
_entity_poly.pdbx_strand_id
1 'polypeptide(L)'
;LLDPFYETLKERVYNVLKQEHHIDPIKDRCATIPRAIYYFIIFAGLICSGYMHVKRSLLGSFLFALFGWLLGALGHDGGHYTVSRNPRINDLAVWGMSFLCNPIMWQVQHTYAHHTHTNDFDHDPDLHHFQMLLRVHRRFK
;
A
#
# COMPACT_ATOMS: atom_id res chain seq x y z
N LEU A 1 -20.36 5.81 -20.30
CA LEU A 1 -19.93 5.41 -21.66
C LEU A 1 -18.55 4.79 -21.52
N LEU A 2 -18.33 3.60 -22.07
CA LEU A 2 -17.02 2.97 -22.05
C LEU A 2 -16.11 3.71 -23.05
N ASP A 3 -14.95 4.17 -22.58
CA ASP A 3 -13.95 4.81 -23.42
C ASP A 3 -13.25 3.74 -24.30
N PRO A 4 -13.33 3.83 -25.65
CA PRO A 4 -12.71 2.86 -26.55
C PRO A 4 -11.20 2.72 -26.33
N PHE A 5 -10.51 3.79 -25.93
CA PHE A 5 -9.09 3.76 -25.63
C PHE A 5 -8.82 2.90 -24.40
N TYR A 6 -9.50 3.18 -23.29
CA TYR A 6 -9.37 2.41 -22.05
C TYR A 6 -9.66 0.91 -22.25
N GLU A 7 -10.74 0.56 -22.95
CA GLU A 7 -11.07 -0.85 -23.20
C GLU A 7 -10.01 -1.57 -24.03
N THR A 8 -9.51 -0.92 -25.09
CA THR A 8 -8.43 -1.47 -25.93
C THR A 8 -7.14 -1.66 -25.13
N LEU A 9 -6.77 -0.68 -24.31
CA LEU A 9 -5.57 -0.75 -23.47
C LEU A 9 -5.67 -1.91 -22.47
N LYS A 10 -6.81 -2.01 -21.77
CA LYS A 10 -7.08 -3.06 -20.79
C LYS A 10 -6.98 -4.46 -21.41
N GLU A 11 -7.57 -4.67 -22.58
CA GLU A 11 -7.51 -5.95 -23.29
C GLU A 11 -6.07 -6.32 -23.67
N ARG A 12 -5.31 -5.36 -24.22
CA ARG A 12 -3.90 -5.60 -24.60
C ARG A 12 -3.04 -5.95 -23.40
N VAL A 13 -3.15 -5.20 -22.30
CA VAL A 13 -2.42 -5.47 -21.06
C VAL A 13 -2.78 -6.85 -20.51
N TYR A 14 -4.07 -7.21 -20.52
CA TYR A 14 -4.52 -8.54 -20.10
C TYR A 14 -3.87 -9.66 -20.93
N ASN A 15 -3.83 -9.50 -22.25
CA ASN A 15 -3.25 -10.50 -23.15
C ASN A 15 -1.74 -10.66 -22.92
N VAL A 16 -0.99 -9.57 -22.80
CA VAL A 16 0.45 -9.61 -22.49
C VAL A 16 0.71 -10.35 -21.17
N LEU A 17 0.00 -9.98 -20.09
CA LEU A 17 0.18 -10.61 -18.78
C LEU A 17 -0.09 -12.12 -18.82
N LYS A 18 -1.16 -12.54 -19.51
CA LYS A 18 -1.56 -13.95 -19.54
C LYS A 18 -0.75 -14.80 -20.50
N GLN A 19 -0.45 -14.28 -21.69
CA GLN A 19 0.19 -15.04 -22.77
C GLN A 19 1.71 -15.05 -22.62
N GLU A 20 2.32 -13.90 -22.31
CA GLU A 20 3.78 -13.76 -22.25
C GLU A 20 4.33 -14.02 -20.84
N HIS A 21 3.60 -13.59 -19.81
CA HIS A 21 4.07 -13.70 -18.42
C HIS A 21 3.38 -14.80 -17.60
N HIS A 22 2.33 -15.44 -18.14
CA HIS A 22 1.54 -16.47 -17.46
C HIS A 22 0.93 -15.99 -16.12
N ILE A 23 0.64 -14.69 -16.02
CA ILE A 23 -0.03 -14.06 -14.89
C ILE A 23 -1.49 -13.82 -15.29
N ASP A 24 -2.43 -14.35 -14.50
CA ASP A 24 -3.85 -14.03 -14.62
C ASP A 24 -4.15 -12.78 -13.77
N PRO A 25 -4.45 -11.62 -14.37
CA PRO A 25 -4.63 -10.37 -13.61
C PRO A 25 -5.79 -10.38 -12.61
N ILE A 26 -6.71 -11.35 -12.71
CA ILE A 26 -7.86 -11.48 -11.81
C ILE A 26 -7.55 -12.47 -10.69
N LYS A 27 -6.86 -13.56 -11.02
CA LYS A 27 -6.48 -14.58 -10.02
C LYS A 27 -5.23 -14.16 -9.27
N ASP A 28 -4.22 -13.64 -9.92
CA ASP A 28 -2.91 -13.43 -9.29
C ASP A 28 -2.78 -12.06 -8.60
N ARG A 29 -3.87 -11.28 -8.54
CA ARG A 29 -3.93 -9.98 -7.86
C ARG A 29 -4.02 -10.02 -6.34
N CYS A 30 -3.84 -11.18 -5.69
CA CYS A 30 -3.85 -11.26 -4.22
C CYS A 30 -2.45 -11.52 -3.68
N ALA A 31 -2.27 -11.30 -2.37
CA ALA A 31 -1.00 -11.53 -1.71
C ALA A 31 -0.52 -12.96 -1.95
N THR A 32 0.74 -13.10 -2.32
CA THR A 32 1.42 -14.40 -2.37
C THR A 32 1.49 -15.00 -0.96
N ILE A 33 1.70 -16.32 -0.86
CA ILE A 33 1.85 -16.99 0.44
C ILE A 33 2.95 -16.35 1.30
N PRO A 34 4.16 -16.05 0.78
CA PRO A 34 5.18 -15.36 1.55
C PRO A 34 4.73 -13.98 2.07
N ARG A 35 4.00 -13.23 1.24
CA ARG A 35 3.47 -11.92 1.61
C ARG A 35 2.40 -12.02 2.68
N ALA A 36 1.52 -13.02 2.60
CA ALA A 36 0.53 -13.30 3.63
C ALA A 36 1.18 -13.70 4.98
N ILE A 37 2.23 -14.53 4.95
CA ILE A 37 3.03 -14.89 6.13
C ILE A 37 3.68 -13.64 6.74
N TYR A 38 4.25 -12.77 5.90
CA TYR A 38 4.83 -11.50 6.35
C TYR A 38 3.80 -10.62 7.09
N TYR A 39 2.60 -10.45 6.53
CA TYR A 39 1.55 -9.70 7.21
C TYR A 39 1.13 -10.34 8.53
N PHE A 40 1.03 -11.67 8.58
CA PHE A 40 0.69 -12.40 9.79
C PHE A 40 1.74 -12.18 10.89
N ILE A 41 3.04 -12.26 10.55
CA ILE A 41 4.14 -12.01 11.49
C ILE A 41 4.08 -10.57 12.03
N ILE A 42 3.84 -9.58 11.17
CA ILE A 42 3.71 -8.18 11.60
C ILE A 42 2.52 -8.00 12.53
N PHE A 43 1.36 -8.56 12.17
CA PHE A 43 0.17 -8.44 12.99
C PHE A 43 0.34 -9.12 14.35
N ALA A 44 0.89 -10.33 14.40
CA ALA A 44 1.22 -11.01 15.64
C ALA A 44 2.24 -10.22 16.48
N GLY A 45 3.29 -9.69 15.84
CA GLY A 45 4.28 -8.84 16.46
C GLY A 45 3.68 -7.57 17.08
N LEU A 46 2.74 -6.92 16.38
CA LEU A 46 2.01 -5.76 16.87
C LEU A 46 1.20 -6.08 18.12
N ILE A 47 0.46 -7.19 18.13
CA ILE A 47 -0.34 -7.60 19.30
C ILE A 47 0.56 -7.93 20.50
N CYS A 48 1.60 -8.73 20.28
CA CYS A 48 2.55 -9.11 21.34
C CYS A 48 3.27 -7.89 21.93
N SER A 49 3.79 -7.01 21.07
CA SER A 49 4.48 -5.79 21.50
C SER A 49 3.52 -4.77 22.13
N GLY A 50 2.29 -4.66 21.64
CA GLY A 50 1.24 -3.83 22.24
C GLY A 50 0.89 -4.26 23.67
N TYR A 51 0.79 -5.57 23.91
CA TYR A 51 0.64 -6.10 25.27
C TYR A 51 1.81 -5.72 26.18
N MET A 52 3.05 -5.83 25.69
CA MET A 52 4.24 -5.42 26.43
C MET A 52 4.27 -3.90 26.68
N HIS A 53 3.84 -3.10 25.72
CA HIS A 53 3.72 -1.65 25.84
C HIS A 53 2.75 -1.26 26.96
N VAL A 54 1.56 -1.88 27.02
CA VAL A 54 0.58 -1.65 28.10
C VAL A 54 1.16 -2.04 29.47
N LYS A 55 2.05 -3.03 29.51
CA LYS A 55 2.83 -3.41 30.70
C LYS A 55 4.04 -2.50 31.00
N ARG A 56 4.14 -1.35 30.33
CA ARG A 56 5.19 -0.33 30.52
C ARG A 56 6.59 -0.84 30.17
N SER A 57 6.70 -1.84 29.30
CA SER A 57 7.99 -2.28 28.77
C SER A 57 8.53 -1.25 27.77
N LEU A 58 9.75 -0.77 27.98
CA LEU A 58 10.41 0.12 27.02
C LEU A 58 10.65 -0.58 25.68
N LEU A 59 11.17 -1.82 25.72
CA LEU A 59 11.34 -2.65 24.53
C LEU A 59 10.00 -2.92 23.84
N GLY A 60 8.95 -3.23 24.61
CA GLY A 60 7.61 -3.41 24.09
C GLY A 60 7.08 -2.18 23.36
N SER A 61 7.31 -0.99 23.92
CA SER A 61 6.91 0.28 23.33
C SER A 61 7.63 0.55 22.01
N PHE A 62 8.95 0.33 21.97
CA PHE A 62 9.73 0.47 20.74
C PHE A 62 9.26 -0.51 19.66
N LEU A 63 9.09 -1.79 20.01
CA LEU A 63 8.63 -2.81 19.07
C LEU A 63 7.20 -2.54 18.60
N PHE A 64 6.32 -2.00 19.45
CA PHE A 64 4.96 -1.64 19.09
C PHE A 64 4.94 -0.54 18.03
N ALA A 65 5.77 0.50 18.20
CA ALA A 65 5.95 1.53 17.18
C ALA A 65 6.50 0.96 15.87
N LEU A 66 7.51 0.07 15.95
CA LEU A 66 8.10 -0.56 14.77
C LEU A 66 7.10 -1.44 14.00
N PHE A 67 6.38 -2.33 14.69
CA PHE A 67 5.37 -3.17 14.06
C PHE A 67 4.17 -2.37 13.57
N GLY A 68 3.80 -1.29 14.25
CA GLY A 68 2.78 -0.34 13.77
C GLY A 68 3.20 0.30 12.45
N TRP A 69 4.45 0.76 12.36
CA TRP A 69 5.01 1.30 11.13
C TRP A 69 5.04 0.26 9.99
N LEU A 70 5.48 -0.97 10.30
CA LEU A 70 5.49 -2.08 9.33
C LEU A 70 4.09 -2.51 8.88
N LEU A 71 3.07 -2.39 9.73
CA LEU A 71 1.67 -2.66 9.35
C LEU A 71 1.18 -1.68 8.27
N GLY A 72 1.82 -0.52 8.13
CA GLY A 72 1.61 0.38 7.00
C GLY A 72 1.84 -0.29 5.64
N ALA A 73 2.70 -1.31 5.53
CA ALA A 73 2.87 -2.07 4.30
C ALA A 73 1.60 -2.85 3.90
N LEU A 74 0.88 -3.42 4.89
CA LEU A 74 -0.43 -4.03 4.66
C LEU A 74 -1.46 -2.95 4.25
N GLY A 75 -1.39 -1.77 4.88
CA GLY A 75 -2.21 -0.62 4.55
C GLY A 75 -2.05 -0.15 3.10
N HIS A 76 -0.80 0.08 2.69
CA HIS A 76 -0.43 0.44 1.32
C HIS A 76 -0.92 -0.61 0.31
N ASP A 77 -0.59 -1.89 0.51
CA ASP A 77 -0.98 -2.95 -0.43
C ASP A 77 -2.50 -3.15 -0.46
N GLY A 78 -3.20 -2.92 0.67
CA GLY A 78 -4.65 -2.89 0.77
C GLY A 78 -5.28 -1.76 -0.04
N GLY A 79 -4.69 -0.57 -0.01
CA GLY A 79 -5.11 0.56 -0.85
C GLY A 79 -5.05 0.26 -2.35
N HIS A 80 -4.10 -0.58 -2.77
CA HIS A 80 -3.94 -1.06 -4.14
C HIS A 80 -4.80 -2.29 -4.50
N TYR A 81 -5.64 -2.77 -3.58
CA TYR A 81 -6.47 -3.98 -3.75
C TYR A 81 -5.67 -5.25 -4.09
N THR A 82 -4.41 -5.33 -3.61
CA THR A 82 -3.52 -6.47 -3.88
C THR A 82 -3.39 -7.46 -2.74
N VAL A 83 -4.03 -7.21 -1.59
CA VAL A 83 -3.98 -8.12 -0.43
C VAL A 83 -4.88 -9.34 -0.66
N SER A 84 -6.10 -9.12 -1.16
CA SER A 84 -7.10 -10.17 -1.34
C SER A 84 -7.92 -10.00 -2.61
N ARG A 85 -8.47 -11.11 -3.11
CA ARG A 85 -9.49 -11.06 -4.17
C ARG A 85 -10.82 -10.48 -3.66
N ASN A 86 -11.10 -10.57 -2.36
CA ASN A 86 -12.30 -9.97 -1.79
C ASN A 86 -12.05 -8.47 -1.52
N PRO A 87 -12.76 -7.55 -2.21
CA PRO A 87 -12.54 -6.11 -2.05
C PRO A 87 -12.71 -5.65 -0.59
N ARG A 88 -13.66 -6.23 0.16
CA ARG A 88 -13.89 -5.87 1.56
C ARG A 88 -12.69 -6.14 2.48
N ILE A 89 -11.88 -7.15 2.15
CA ILE A 89 -10.66 -7.46 2.90
C ILE A 89 -9.61 -6.38 2.63
N ASN A 90 -9.51 -5.87 1.41
CA ASN A 90 -8.61 -4.77 1.08
C ASN A 90 -9.07 -3.44 1.71
N ASP A 91 -10.38 -3.18 1.66
CA ASP A 91 -11.00 -2.01 2.31
C ASP A 91 -10.76 -2.02 3.83
N LEU A 92 -10.63 -3.20 4.45
CA LEU A 92 -10.20 -3.33 5.84
C LEU A 92 -8.68 -3.19 5.97
N ALA A 93 -7.91 -3.82 5.09
CA ALA A 93 -6.44 -3.82 5.12
C ALA A 93 -5.87 -2.39 5.05
N VAL A 94 -6.48 -1.49 4.26
CA VAL A 94 -6.04 -0.08 4.15
C VAL A 94 -6.01 0.64 5.52
N TRP A 95 -6.83 0.22 6.48
CA TRP A 95 -6.81 0.78 7.84
C TRP A 95 -5.53 0.48 8.60
N GLY A 96 -4.68 -0.44 8.12
CA GLY A 96 -3.30 -0.59 8.58
C GLY A 96 -2.50 0.72 8.51
N MET A 97 -2.87 1.63 7.59
CA MET A 97 -2.29 2.97 7.52
C MET A 97 -2.55 3.82 8.76
N SER A 98 -3.51 3.49 9.62
CA SER A 98 -3.85 4.28 10.83
C SER A 98 -2.69 4.44 11.82
N PHE A 99 -1.68 3.56 11.75
CA PHE A 99 -0.45 3.68 12.54
C PHE A 99 0.54 4.73 12.01
N LEU A 100 0.31 5.24 10.79
CA LEU A 100 1.17 6.20 10.09
C LEU A 100 0.45 7.50 9.81
N CYS A 101 -0.78 7.43 9.28
CA CYS A 101 -1.55 8.57 8.82
C CYS A 101 -3.04 8.23 8.76
N ASN A 102 -3.86 9.20 8.32
CA ASN A 102 -5.27 8.97 8.08
C ASN A 102 -5.46 8.09 6.81
N PRO A 103 -6.12 6.92 6.89
CA PRO A 103 -6.27 6.01 5.75
C PRO A 103 -7.06 6.61 4.57
N ILE A 104 -8.00 7.50 4.83
CA ILE A 104 -8.80 8.15 3.77
C ILE A 104 -7.92 9.14 3.00
N MET A 105 -7.14 9.95 3.72
CA MET A 105 -6.16 10.85 3.09
C MET A 105 -5.11 10.09 2.31
N TRP A 106 -4.67 8.93 2.81
CA TRP A 106 -3.76 8.05 2.07
C TRP A 106 -4.35 7.60 0.73
N GLN A 107 -5.62 7.17 0.71
CA GLN A 107 -6.28 6.79 -0.55
C GLN A 107 -6.34 7.98 -1.53
N VAL A 108 -6.64 9.18 -1.04
CA VAL A 108 -6.71 10.38 -1.91
C VAL A 108 -5.33 10.78 -2.45
N GLN A 109 -4.32 10.87 -1.59
CA GLN A 109 -3.01 11.37 -1.96
C GLN A 109 -2.19 10.30 -2.68
N HIS A 110 -1.91 9.19 -2.01
CA HIS A 110 -1.02 8.17 -2.53
C HIS A 110 -1.73 7.31 -3.60
N THR A 111 -2.93 6.80 -3.33
CA THR A 111 -3.56 5.82 -4.23
C THR A 111 -4.15 6.45 -5.49
N TYR A 112 -4.91 7.55 -5.36
CA TYR A 112 -5.56 8.18 -6.51
C TYR A 112 -4.68 9.22 -7.19
N ALA A 113 -4.20 10.22 -6.47
CA ALA A 113 -3.46 11.33 -7.07
C ALA A 113 -2.06 10.90 -7.54
N HIS A 114 -1.23 10.31 -6.67
CA HIS A 114 0.13 9.90 -7.03
C HIS A 114 0.15 8.85 -8.15
N HIS A 115 -0.66 7.79 -8.13
CA HIS A 115 -0.67 6.81 -9.24
C HIS A 115 -1.28 7.33 -10.55
N THR A 116 -2.09 8.40 -10.50
CA THR A 116 -2.58 9.05 -11.72
C THR A 116 -1.54 10.02 -12.29
N HIS A 117 -0.76 10.68 -11.43
CA HIS A 117 0.15 11.76 -11.80
C HIS A 117 1.61 11.48 -11.41
N THR A 118 2.04 10.21 -11.41
CA THR A 118 3.32 9.80 -10.81
C THR A 118 4.50 10.58 -11.38
N ASN A 119 5.30 11.20 -10.51
CA ASN A 119 6.43 12.06 -10.84
C ASN A 119 6.09 13.33 -11.67
N ASP A 120 4.81 13.66 -11.86
CA ASP A 120 4.41 14.97 -12.36
C ASP A 120 4.59 15.99 -11.23
N PHE A 121 5.57 16.86 -11.36
CA PHE A 121 5.92 17.82 -10.33
C PHE A 121 4.77 18.71 -9.86
N ASP A 122 3.84 19.07 -10.74
CA ASP A 122 2.78 20.03 -10.40
C ASP A 122 1.51 19.32 -9.87
N HIS A 123 1.42 17.98 -9.99
CA HIS A 123 0.22 17.21 -9.67
C HIS A 123 0.43 16.02 -8.73
N ASP A 124 1.66 15.52 -8.57
CA ASP A 124 1.98 14.40 -7.68
C ASP A 124 2.15 14.89 -6.23
N PRO A 125 1.20 14.64 -5.32
CA PRO A 125 1.31 15.12 -3.95
C PRO A 125 2.51 14.49 -3.23
N ASP A 126 2.90 13.26 -3.56
CA ASP A 126 3.94 12.50 -2.85
C ASP A 126 5.33 13.11 -2.99
N LEU A 127 5.55 13.92 -4.04
CA LEU A 127 6.79 14.67 -4.22
C LEU A 127 6.99 15.77 -3.16
N HIS A 128 5.91 16.21 -2.50
CA HIS A 128 5.93 17.39 -1.65
C HIS A 128 6.05 17.08 -0.14
N HIS A 129 5.92 15.83 0.30
CA HIS A 129 5.97 15.50 1.74
C HIS A 129 7.39 15.47 2.33
N PHE A 130 8.42 15.17 1.52
CA PHE A 130 9.78 14.90 2.02
C PHE A 130 10.83 15.96 1.65
N GLN A 131 10.44 17.09 1.06
CA GLN A 131 11.37 18.09 0.51
C GLN A 131 12.44 18.56 1.50
N MET A 132 12.10 18.65 2.79
CA MET A 132 13.02 19.10 3.84
C MET A 132 14.16 18.12 4.11
N LEU A 133 13.97 16.82 3.84
CA LEU A 133 14.90 15.74 4.20
C LEU A 133 15.48 15.01 3.00
N LEU A 134 14.71 14.90 1.91
CA LEU A 134 15.07 14.13 0.72
C LEU A 134 14.65 14.87 -0.55
N ARG A 135 15.61 15.05 -1.46
CA ARG A 135 15.34 15.57 -2.80
C ARG A 135 14.81 14.46 -3.70
N VAL A 136 13.48 14.36 -3.82
CA VAL A 136 12.80 13.31 -4.61
C VAL A 136 12.51 13.69 -6.07
N HIS A 137 12.68 14.95 -6.45
CA HIS A 137 12.48 15.40 -7.83
C HIS A 137 13.51 16.48 -8.22
N ARG A 138 13.91 16.50 -9.51
CA ARG A 138 14.96 17.40 -10.05
C ARG A 138 14.67 18.90 -9.92
N ARG A 139 13.40 19.28 -9.79
CA ARG A 139 12.94 20.68 -9.65
C ARG A 139 13.07 21.19 -8.20
N PHE A 140 13.26 20.31 -7.20
CA PHE A 140 13.57 20.73 -5.83
C PHE A 140 15.06 21.08 -5.73
N LYS A 141 15.37 22.18 -5.05
CA LYS A 141 16.72 22.71 -4.87
C LYS A 141 17.36 22.17 -3.60
#